data_AF-A0A5E4KXS7-F1
#
_entry.id   AF-A0A5E4KXS7-F1
#
_cell.length_a   1.000
_cell.length_b   1.000
_cell.length_c   1.000
_cell.angle_alpha   90.00
_cell.angle_beta   90.00
_cell.angle_gamma   90.00
#
_symmetry.space_group_name_H-M   'P 1'
#
loop_
_entity.id
_entity.type
_entity.pdbx_description
1 polymer ?
#
loop_
_entity_poly.entity_id
_entity_poly.type
_entity_poly.pdbx_seq_one_letter_code
_entity_poly.pdbx_strand_id
1 'polypeptide(L)'
;MVSIEINGQKSDLKDNATLKDAIELSKAYYNPGTTIGILKTGTQKEQATFEYKIITNKGEFRIELTGESGLWNKFSNDFVGTNAHWETTNSIAFGPVGTDIIPQRIEQKYNRYDVFFGTGGYDAKNSYLLLSKNKHISDYGSTKDAVFAKVISGKNVISDLKQGDTILKIEPVLKWETLLDKISTSDLNLKLDDGMKIFTYFKVDLLNESPEGAEHFLALIRKKVFAVDTFSNSFISDDALQGEGCQYEHWDARSEGTVAVRTDGIGNGRIYIYKEDRTSSAVHSVIGHVSQGMELIKIADAGGKLGVIPNPERIMVLGMNFKDAEKLLSGRGLKLEKQGYTGDDAIIVEQDPDTTIEILGSGGVTGLGVKSDKIINVRFYDDKAPITLDFFRHSLRLKDRPLGPLPVVYTYENTYLFRSEKEAEAYKEINPENVPRTKVEAGEIGVTNQAAKRYGMVGVRLTDDEKYGPTGEKFECTNIIGKVIEPERLKGIKAGDIIYIREVS
;
A
#
# COMPACT_ATOMS: atom_id res chain seq x y z
N MET A 1 -27.15 25.77 3.38
CA MET A 1 -26.74 24.46 2.82
C MET A 1 -25.24 24.50 2.65
N VAL A 2 -24.59 23.35 2.85
CA VAL A 2 -23.14 23.17 2.77
C VAL A 2 -22.84 22.22 1.60
N SER A 3 -22.05 22.66 0.63
CA SER A 3 -21.62 21.84 -0.49
C SER A 3 -20.26 21.23 -0.20
N ILE A 4 -20.15 19.91 -0.32
CA ILE A 4 -18.93 19.15 -0.05
C ILE A 4 -18.61 18.20 -1.21
N GLU A 5 -17.40 17.66 -1.21
CA GLU A 5 -16.97 16.60 -2.12
C GLU A 5 -16.45 15.42 -1.29
N ILE A 6 -17.07 14.25 -1.38
CA ILE A 6 -16.64 13.03 -0.67
C ILE A 6 -16.18 11.97 -1.67
N ASN A 7 -14.90 11.58 -1.60
CA ASN A 7 -14.24 10.67 -2.54
C ASN A 7 -14.48 11.02 -4.02
N GLY A 8 -14.51 12.31 -4.36
CA GLY A 8 -14.79 12.84 -5.69
C GLY A 8 -16.28 13.02 -6.04
N GLN A 9 -17.21 12.64 -5.14
CA GLN A 9 -18.64 12.82 -5.33
C GLN A 9 -19.14 14.08 -4.64
N LYS A 10 -19.73 15.00 -5.39
CA LYS A 10 -20.34 16.22 -4.83
C LYS A 10 -21.63 15.90 -4.10
N SER A 11 -21.86 16.55 -2.96
CA SER A 11 -23.07 16.39 -2.16
C SER A 11 -23.43 17.69 -1.46
N ASP A 12 -24.72 18.03 -1.48
CA ASP A 12 -25.25 19.18 -0.75
C ASP A 12 -25.93 18.72 0.54
N LEU A 13 -25.51 19.31 1.65
CA LEU A 13 -25.95 18.99 2.99
C LEU A 13 -26.66 20.18 3.64
N LYS A 14 -27.42 19.88 4.70
CA LYS A 14 -28.01 20.91 5.56
C LYS A 14 -26.90 21.60 6.36
N ASP A 15 -27.17 22.83 6.80
CA ASP A 15 -26.25 23.53 7.69
C ASP A 15 -26.08 22.77 9.01
N ASN A 16 -24.85 22.75 9.53
CA ASN A 16 -24.42 21.93 10.67
C ASN A 16 -24.41 20.40 10.43
N ALA A 17 -24.47 19.93 9.19
CA ALA A 17 -24.26 18.52 8.90
C ALA A 17 -22.88 18.03 9.40
N THR A 18 -22.84 16.77 9.80
CA THR A 18 -21.65 16.10 10.32
C THR A 18 -21.00 15.21 9.27
N LEU A 19 -19.78 14.76 9.54
CA LEU A 19 -19.12 13.71 8.73
C LEU A 19 -19.99 12.47 8.59
N LYS A 20 -20.69 12.07 9.66
CA LYS A 20 -21.64 10.95 9.62
C LYS A 20 -22.72 11.17 8.57
N ASP A 21 -23.36 12.34 8.60
CA ASP A 21 -24.44 12.68 7.66
C ASP A 21 -23.94 12.65 6.21
N ALA A 22 -22.72 13.16 5.97
CA ALA A 22 -22.09 13.13 4.65
C ALA A 22 -21.84 11.71 4.13
N ILE A 23 -21.29 10.83 4.96
CA ILE A 23 -21.01 9.43 4.61
C ILE A 23 -22.31 8.68 4.34
N GLU A 24 -23.33 8.84 5.19
CA GLU A 24 -24.61 8.15 5.05
C GLU A 24 -25.39 8.63 3.81
N LEU A 25 -25.42 9.94 3.55
CA LEU A 25 -26.11 10.51 2.39
C LEU A 25 -25.46 10.07 1.07
N SER A 26 -24.13 10.15 0.98
CA SER A 26 -23.37 9.79 -0.22
C SER A 26 -23.22 8.28 -0.41
N LYS A 27 -23.54 7.48 0.62
CA LYS A 27 -23.22 6.04 0.68
C LYS A 27 -21.73 5.78 0.42
N ALA A 28 -20.87 6.71 0.85
CA ALA A 28 -19.44 6.57 0.71
C ALA A 28 -18.93 5.34 1.49
N TYR A 29 -18.03 4.58 0.88
CA TYR A 29 -17.36 3.49 1.59
C TYR A 29 -16.57 4.05 2.77
N TYR A 30 -16.80 3.50 3.96
CA TYR A 30 -16.07 3.85 5.17
C TYR A 30 -15.92 2.60 6.04
N ASN A 31 -14.70 2.32 6.47
CA ASN A 31 -14.40 1.23 7.38
C ASN A 31 -14.41 1.78 8.82
N PRO A 32 -15.28 1.31 9.73
CA PRO A 32 -15.41 1.88 11.06
C PRO A 32 -14.08 1.97 11.82
N GLY A 33 -13.75 3.18 12.30
CA GLY A 33 -12.53 3.44 13.06
C GLY A 33 -11.31 3.77 12.21
N THR A 34 -11.45 3.85 10.87
CA THR A 34 -10.38 4.37 10.01
C THR A 34 -10.35 5.89 9.99
N THR A 35 -9.16 6.44 9.77
CA THR A 35 -8.89 7.86 9.56
C THR A 35 -9.63 8.36 8.31
N ILE A 36 -10.24 9.53 8.45
CA ILE A 36 -10.84 10.33 7.40
C ILE A 36 -9.93 11.55 7.20
N GLY A 37 -9.51 11.76 5.96
CA GLY A 37 -8.77 12.95 5.56
C GLY A 37 -9.75 14.01 5.07
N ILE A 38 -9.61 15.25 5.55
CA ILE A 38 -10.40 16.38 5.08
C ILE A 38 -9.45 17.46 4.62
N LEU A 39 -9.72 17.98 3.44
CA LEU A 39 -9.09 19.17 2.92
C LEU A 39 -10.10 20.31 2.97
N LYS A 40 -9.82 21.36 3.77
CA LYS A 40 -10.63 22.57 3.72
C LYS A 40 -10.23 23.34 2.47
N THR A 41 -11.22 23.78 1.71
CA THR A 41 -10.97 24.75 0.64
C THR A 41 -10.78 26.11 1.30
N GLY A 42 -9.56 26.38 1.79
CA GLY A 42 -9.15 27.74 2.11
C GLY A 42 -9.16 28.57 0.83
N THR A 43 -9.53 29.85 0.95
CA THR A 43 -9.41 30.87 -0.10
C THR A 43 -8.12 30.61 -0.86
N GLN A 44 -8.20 30.45 -2.19
CA GLN A 44 -7.03 30.45 -3.06
C GLN A 44 -6.22 31.72 -2.78
N LYS A 45 -5.34 31.70 -1.78
CA LYS A 45 -4.06 32.34 -1.97
C LYS A 45 -3.41 31.42 -2.98
N GLU A 46 -3.42 31.86 -4.23
CA GLU A 46 -2.40 31.53 -5.22
C GLU A 46 -1.02 31.80 -4.57
N GLN A 47 -0.62 30.96 -3.63
CA GLN A 47 0.77 30.85 -3.24
C GLN A 47 1.39 30.06 -4.39
N ALA A 48 1.84 30.84 -5.38
CA ALA A 48 2.67 30.51 -6.52
C ALA A 48 2.85 29.00 -6.73
N THR A 49 2.11 28.41 -7.68
CA THR A 49 2.48 27.09 -8.19
C THR A 49 3.87 27.21 -8.81
N PHE A 50 4.89 26.66 -8.15
CA PHE A 50 6.26 26.75 -8.63
C PHE A 50 6.58 25.67 -9.68
N GLU A 51 5.76 24.64 -9.86
CA GLU A 51 6.05 23.54 -10.78
C GLU A 51 4.93 23.28 -11.78
N TYR A 52 5.30 22.93 -13.02
CA TYR A 52 4.38 22.58 -14.09
C TYR A 52 4.85 21.31 -14.80
N LYS A 53 3.91 20.44 -15.15
CA LYS A 53 4.12 19.27 -16.00
C LYS A 53 3.70 19.63 -17.43
N ILE A 54 4.59 19.35 -18.38
CA ILE A 54 4.40 19.61 -19.81
C ILE A 54 4.42 18.28 -20.53
N ILE A 55 3.36 18.00 -21.27
CA ILE A 55 3.18 16.77 -22.05
C ILE A 55 3.34 17.10 -23.52
N THR A 56 4.20 16.35 -24.20
CA THR A 56 4.45 16.46 -25.65
C THR A 56 4.17 15.12 -26.34
N ASN A 57 4.15 15.12 -27.67
CA ASN A 57 4.11 13.88 -28.46
C ASN A 57 5.39 13.00 -28.32
N LYS A 58 6.46 13.48 -27.65
CA LYS A 58 7.69 12.73 -27.36
C LYS A 58 7.81 12.26 -25.92
N GLY A 59 6.84 12.58 -25.07
CA GLY A 59 6.86 12.27 -23.65
C GLY A 59 6.63 13.51 -22.79
N GLU A 60 6.83 13.35 -21.49
CA GLU A 60 6.55 14.37 -20.48
C GLU A 60 7.80 14.86 -19.76
N PHE A 61 7.80 16.13 -19.37
CA PHE A 61 8.84 16.73 -18.54
C PHE A 61 8.23 17.73 -17.56
N ARG A 62 8.96 18.06 -16.49
CA ARG A 62 8.52 19.06 -15.51
C ARG A 62 9.45 20.26 -15.49
N ILE A 63 8.86 21.44 -15.30
CA ILE A 63 9.58 22.69 -15.11
C ILE A 63 9.31 23.24 -13.71
N GLU A 64 10.31 23.88 -13.12
CA GLU A 64 10.18 24.69 -11.90
C GLU A 64 10.43 26.16 -12.24
N LEU A 65 9.50 27.03 -11.84
CA LEU A 65 9.58 28.47 -11.99
C LEU A 65 10.65 29.02 -11.04
N THR A 66 11.68 29.64 -11.60
CA THR A 66 12.83 30.17 -10.86
C THR A 66 13.04 31.68 -11.02
N GLY A 67 12.22 32.33 -11.86
CA GLY A 67 12.29 33.76 -12.17
C GLY A 67 10.92 34.45 -12.14
N GLU A 68 10.80 35.62 -12.77
CA GLU A 68 9.54 36.36 -12.86
C GLU A 68 8.53 35.60 -13.73
N SER A 69 7.46 35.08 -13.12
CA SER A 69 6.51 34.17 -13.75
C SER A 69 5.28 34.84 -14.34
N GLY A 70 5.19 36.17 -14.32
CA GLY A 70 4.00 36.91 -14.78
C GLY A 70 3.59 36.56 -16.22
N LEU A 71 4.56 36.48 -17.13
CA LEU A 71 4.33 36.06 -18.52
C LEU A 71 3.88 34.59 -18.63
N TRP A 72 4.52 33.70 -17.87
CA TRP A 72 4.15 32.29 -17.85
C TRP A 72 2.71 32.08 -17.35
N ASN A 73 2.35 32.72 -16.25
CA ASN A 73 1.00 32.61 -15.67
C ASN A 73 -0.07 33.15 -16.62
N LYS A 74 0.27 34.13 -17.47
CA LYS A 74 -0.66 34.73 -18.42
C LYS A 74 -0.81 33.93 -19.72
N PHE A 75 0.27 33.39 -20.27
CA PHE A 75 0.28 32.83 -21.64
C PHE A 75 0.59 31.33 -21.72
N SER A 76 0.91 30.64 -20.63
CA SER A 76 1.26 29.21 -20.67
C SER A 76 0.24 28.35 -21.42
N ASN A 77 -1.06 28.57 -21.19
CA ASN A 77 -2.12 27.84 -21.88
C ASN A 77 -2.19 28.10 -23.38
N ASP A 78 -1.74 29.27 -23.85
CA ASP A 78 -1.76 29.62 -25.27
C ASP A 78 -0.70 28.82 -26.07
N PHE A 79 0.29 28.23 -25.40
CA PHE A 79 1.26 27.34 -26.02
C PHE A 79 0.74 25.90 -26.17
N VAL A 80 -0.39 25.54 -25.56
CA VAL A 80 -1.01 24.23 -25.74
C VAL A 80 -1.51 24.09 -27.18
N GLY A 81 -1.13 23.00 -27.84
CA GLY A 81 -1.41 22.74 -29.25
C GLY A 81 -0.41 23.38 -30.22
N THR A 82 0.56 24.16 -29.74
CA THR A 82 1.60 24.73 -30.61
C THR A 82 2.67 23.69 -30.96
N ASN A 83 3.22 23.83 -32.17
CA ASN A 83 4.33 23.02 -32.65
C ASN A 83 5.67 23.71 -32.38
N ALA A 84 6.73 22.91 -32.27
CA ALA A 84 8.10 23.36 -32.33
C ALA A 84 8.37 23.93 -33.73
N HIS A 85 8.31 25.26 -33.85
CA HIS A 85 8.43 25.94 -35.14
C HIS A 85 9.83 25.81 -35.71
N TRP A 86 10.85 25.87 -34.86
CA TRP A 86 12.24 25.69 -35.25
C TRP A 86 13.06 25.06 -34.12
N GLU A 87 14.16 24.41 -34.51
CA GLU A 87 15.16 23.90 -33.59
C GLU A 87 16.57 24.25 -34.05
N THR A 88 17.47 24.33 -33.08
CA THR A 88 18.91 24.44 -33.29
C THR A 88 19.62 23.40 -32.41
N THR A 89 20.94 23.29 -32.55
CA THR A 89 21.76 22.51 -31.61
C THR A 89 21.62 23.02 -30.16
N ASN A 90 21.24 24.28 -29.96
CA ASN A 90 21.23 24.93 -28.65
C ASN A 90 19.85 25.03 -28.01
N SER A 91 18.77 25.05 -28.81
CA SER A 91 17.42 25.36 -28.32
C SER A 91 16.33 24.82 -29.25
N ILE A 92 15.13 24.67 -28.71
CA ILE A 92 13.91 24.41 -29.49
C ILE A 92 12.83 25.42 -29.09
N ALA A 93 12.05 25.87 -30.06
CA ALA A 93 11.09 26.96 -29.88
C ALA A 93 9.66 26.56 -30.30
N PHE A 94 8.73 26.63 -29.35
CA PHE A 94 7.30 26.37 -29.55
C PHE A 94 6.54 27.66 -29.76
N GLY A 95 5.66 27.70 -30.76
CA GLY A 95 4.87 28.88 -31.12
C GLY A 95 4.66 28.98 -32.64
N PRO A 96 4.38 30.18 -33.17
CA PRO A 96 4.28 31.46 -32.47
C PRO A 96 3.00 31.61 -31.65
N VAL A 97 3.07 32.42 -30.59
CA VAL A 97 1.94 32.90 -29.78
C VAL A 97 2.04 34.42 -29.64
N GLY A 98 0.91 35.12 -29.66
CA GLY A 98 0.88 36.56 -29.40
C GLY A 98 0.94 36.86 -27.91
N THR A 99 1.97 37.57 -27.45
CA THR A 99 2.14 37.96 -26.04
C THR A 99 2.33 39.48 -25.90
N ASP A 100 2.51 39.97 -24.68
CA ASP A 100 2.88 41.35 -24.36
C ASP A 100 4.36 41.50 -23.93
N ILE A 101 5.21 40.54 -24.32
CA ILE A 101 6.67 40.63 -24.17
C ILE A 101 7.19 41.91 -24.81
N ILE A 102 8.11 42.60 -24.12
CA ILE A 102 8.83 43.76 -24.66
C ILE A 102 10.19 43.28 -25.17
N PRO A 103 10.35 43.02 -26.48
CA PRO A 103 11.59 42.46 -27.02
C PRO A 103 12.74 43.45 -26.92
N GLN A 104 13.92 42.96 -26.57
CA GLN A 104 15.15 43.73 -26.55
C GLN A 104 16.18 43.11 -27.48
N ARG A 105 17.08 43.94 -28.02
CA ARG A 105 18.22 43.50 -28.83
C ARG A 105 19.43 43.34 -27.93
N ILE A 106 19.50 42.21 -27.22
CA ILE A 106 20.55 41.95 -26.25
C ILE A 106 20.92 40.45 -26.25
N GLU A 107 22.21 40.17 -26.29
CA GLU A 107 22.70 38.81 -26.09
C GLU A 107 22.58 38.41 -24.62
N GLN A 108 22.06 37.21 -24.39
CA GLN A 108 21.91 36.64 -23.06
C GLN A 108 22.53 35.27 -22.97
N LYS A 109 22.92 34.90 -21.76
CA LYS A 109 23.50 33.59 -21.46
C LYS A 109 22.40 32.65 -21.00
N TYR A 110 22.27 31.53 -21.69
CA TYR A 110 21.36 30.45 -21.35
C TYR A 110 22.14 29.23 -20.89
N ASN A 111 21.76 28.65 -19.76
CA ASN A 111 22.25 27.36 -19.32
C ASN A 111 21.45 26.25 -19.97
N ARG A 112 22.01 25.04 -19.93
CA ARG A 112 21.29 23.84 -20.34
C ARG A 112 20.06 23.67 -19.43
N TYR A 113 18.91 23.36 -20.03
CA TYR A 113 17.61 23.19 -19.38
C TYR A 113 16.93 24.46 -18.87
N ASP A 114 17.42 25.64 -19.23
CA ASP A 114 16.68 26.88 -19.01
C ASP A 114 15.45 26.93 -19.92
N VAL A 115 14.36 27.48 -19.38
CA VAL A 115 13.10 27.73 -20.08
C VAL A 115 12.84 29.23 -20.09
N PHE A 116 12.60 29.77 -21.26
CA PHE A 116 12.56 31.22 -21.46
C PHE A 116 11.65 31.61 -22.61
N PHE A 117 11.24 32.87 -22.63
CA PHE A 117 10.52 33.43 -23.76
C PHE A 117 11.46 34.15 -24.72
N GLY A 118 11.11 34.14 -26.01
CA GLY A 118 11.78 34.90 -27.06
C GLY A 118 10.80 35.33 -28.14
N THR A 119 11.25 36.11 -29.11
CA THR A 119 10.42 36.63 -30.20
C THR A 119 11.08 36.41 -31.56
N GLY A 120 10.27 36.09 -32.55
CA GLY A 120 10.67 36.10 -33.96
C GLY A 120 10.59 37.52 -34.49
N GLY A 121 11.70 38.05 -35.03
CA GLY A 121 11.72 39.37 -35.65
C GLY A 121 11.53 40.54 -34.67
N TYR A 122 11.71 40.33 -33.37
CA TYR A 122 11.46 41.34 -32.33
C TYR A 122 10.00 41.85 -32.32
N ASP A 123 9.06 40.95 -32.59
CA ASP A 123 7.62 41.22 -32.55
C ASP A 123 6.94 40.36 -31.47
N ALA A 124 6.29 41.01 -30.51
CA ALA A 124 5.56 40.34 -29.43
C ALA A 124 4.40 39.45 -29.94
N LYS A 125 3.87 39.74 -31.13
CA LYS A 125 2.86 38.87 -31.77
C LYS A 125 3.44 37.54 -32.25
N ASN A 126 4.76 37.45 -32.38
CA ASN A 126 5.51 36.27 -32.81
C ASN A 126 6.39 35.76 -31.66
N SER A 127 5.80 35.52 -30.49
CA SER A 127 6.55 35.03 -29.33
C SER A 127 6.64 33.52 -29.30
N TYR A 128 7.71 33.01 -28.68
CA TYR A 128 8.01 31.59 -28.57
C TYR A 128 8.35 31.22 -27.13
N LEU A 129 7.96 30.01 -26.75
CA LEU A 129 8.45 29.32 -25.57
C LEU A 129 9.67 28.50 -25.98
N LEU A 130 10.83 28.83 -25.42
CA LEU A 130 12.10 28.18 -25.76
C LEU A 130 12.60 27.29 -24.63
N LEU A 131 13.13 26.14 -25.02
CA LEU A 131 13.82 25.20 -24.14
C LEU A 131 15.28 25.11 -24.57
N SER A 132 16.20 25.41 -23.66
CA SER A 132 17.64 25.33 -23.91
C SER A 132 18.14 23.89 -23.85
N LYS A 133 18.65 23.36 -24.96
CA LYS A 133 19.28 22.03 -25.07
C LYS A 133 20.74 22.03 -24.58
N ASN A 134 21.45 23.15 -24.73
CA ASN A 134 22.87 23.32 -24.39
C ASN A 134 23.16 24.71 -23.81
N LYS A 135 24.26 24.84 -23.08
CA LYS A 135 24.71 26.17 -22.61
C LYS A 135 25.21 27.01 -23.78
N HIS A 136 24.71 28.23 -23.95
CA HIS A 136 25.06 29.10 -25.06
C HIS A 136 24.81 30.59 -24.74
N ILE A 137 25.25 31.46 -25.65
CA ILE A 137 24.96 32.90 -25.64
C ILE A 137 24.26 33.22 -26.97
N SER A 138 23.13 33.90 -26.93
CA SER A 138 22.38 34.31 -28.12
C SER A 138 21.43 35.46 -27.82
N ASP A 139 21.05 36.20 -28.86
CA ASP A 139 19.90 37.11 -28.84
C ASP A 139 18.68 36.36 -29.43
N TYR A 140 17.62 36.23 -28.64
CA TYR A 140 16.33 35.67 -29.07
C TYR A 140 15.19 36.70 -29.02
N GLY A 141 15.51 38.00 -28.98
CA GLY A 141 14.50 39.06 -28.82
C GLY A 141 13.75 38.97 -27.50
N SER A 142 14.42 38.53 -26.44
CA SER A 142 13.87 38.28 -25.11
C SER A 142 13.99 39.51 -24.19
N THR A 143 13.25 39.54 -23.08
CA THR A 143 13.40 40.56 -22.02
C THR A 143 14.68 40.35 -21.22
N LYS A 144 15.17 41.37 -20.50
CA LYS A 144 16.44 41.36 -19.74
C LYS A 144 16.58 40.21 -18.73
N ASP A 145 15.48 39.59 -18.31
CA ASP A 145 15.40 38.43 -17.42
C ASP A 145 14.48 37.34 -18.03
N ALA A 146 14.82 36.90 -19.25
CA ALA A 146 13.98 36.03 -20.07
C ALA A 146 13.70 34.64 -19.48
N VAL A 147 14.64 34.12 -18.69
CA VAL A 147 14.59 32.78 -18.11
C VAL A 147 13.69 32.79 -16.90
N PHE A 148 12.52 32.17 -17.04
CA PHE A 148 11.52 32.13 -15.98
C PHE A 148 11.42 30.75 -15.30
N ALA A 149 11.96 29.68 -15.91
CA ALA A 149 11.91 28.33 -15.35
C ALA A 149 13.13 27.47 -15.72
N LYS A 150 13.22 26.30 -15.09
CA LYS A 150 14.18 25.23 -15.42
C LYS A 150 13.51 23.88 -15.52
N VAL A 151 13.99 23.02 -16.42
CA VAL A 151 13.55 21.61 -16.48
C VAL A 151 14.14 20.82 -15.32
N ILE A 152 13.27 20.31 -14.44
CA ILE A 152 13.64 19.56 -13.23
C ILE A 152 13.55 18.03 -13.41
N SER A 153 12.66 17.54 -14.28
CA SER A 153 12.54 16.11 -14.64
C SER A 153 12.20 15.94 -16.13
N GLY A 154 12.39 14.73 -16.69
CA GLY A 154 12.17 14.47 -18.12
C GLY A 154 13.25 15.04 -19.06
N LYS A 155 14.49 15.21 -18.57
CA LYS A 155 15.60 15.82 -19.33
C LYS A 155 16.00 15.04 -20.59
N ASN A 156 15.73 13.74 -20.64
CA ASN A 156 15.88 12.92 -21.83
C ASN A 156 14.91 13.37 -22.94
N VAL A 157 13.65 13.67 -22.61
CA VAL A 157 12.64 14.16 -23.56
C VAL A 157 13.11 15.44 -24.25
N ILE A 158 13.73 16.37 -23.51
CA ILE A 158 14.28 17.62 -24.09
C ILE A 158 15.32 17.36 -25.19
N SER A 159 16.08 16.27 -25.05
CA SER A 159 17.11 15.91 -26.04
C SER A 159 16.50 15.29 -27.30
N ASP A 160 15.33 14.67 -27.17
CA ASP A 160 14.64 13.95 -28.25
C ASP A 160 13.63 14.82 -29.02
N LEU A 161 13.23 15.96 -28.46
CA LEU A 161 12.34 16.94 -29.12
C LEU A 161 12.98 17.51 -30.39
N LYS A 162 12.18 17.57 -31.47
CA LYS A 162 12.57 18.07 -32.79
C LYS A 162 11.56 19.07 -33.36
N GLN A 163 11.96 19.76 -34.42
CA GLN A 163 11.04 20.61 -35.17
C GLN A 163 9.78 19.81 -35.59
N GLY A 164 8.60 20.38 -35.36
CA GLY A 164 7.30 19.75 -35.63
C GLY A 164 6.67 19.02 -34.45
N ASP A 165 7.40 18.77 -33.35
CA ASP A 165 6.82 18.19 -32.14
C ASP A 165 5.85 19.16 -31.46
N THR A 166 4.85 18.64 -30.74
CA THR A 166 3.70 19.41 -30.26
C THR A 166 3.59 19.39 -28.74
N ILE A 167 3.28 20.52 -28.13
CA ILE A 167 2.83 20.57 -26.73
C ILE A 167 1.36 20.15 -26.68
N LEU A 168 1.07 19.01 -26.06
CA LEU A 168 -0.27 18.46 -25.95
C LEU A 168 -1.01 19.01 -24.73
N LYS A 169 -0.29 19.24 -23.62
CA LYS A 169 -0.88 19.71 -22.36
C LYS A 169 0.17 20.40 -21.49
N ILE A 170 -0.28 21.40 -20.73
CA ILE A 170 0.48 22.02 -19.64
C ILE A 170 -0.43 21.99 -18.40
N GLU A 171 0.08 21.47 -17.28
CA GLU A 171 -0.69 21.37 -16.04
C GLU A 171 0.16 21.77 -14.81
N PRO A 172 -0.39 22.58 -13.88
CA PRO A 172 0.30 22.90 -12.64
C PRO A 172 0.48 21.63 -11.78
N VAL A 173 1.68 21.45 -11.21
CA VAL A 173 1.95 20.40 -10.22
C VAL A 173 1.67 21.00 -8.84
N LEU A 174 0.55 20.57 -8.24
CA LEU A 174 0.20 20.97 -6.89
C LEU A 174 1.14 20.30 -5.88
N LYS A 175 2.11 21.05 -5.33
CA LYS A 175 2.83 20.62 -4.12
C LYS A 175 1.85 20.63 -2.95
N TRP A 176 1.65 19.46 -2.34
CA TRP A 176 0.73 19.29 -1.21
C TRP A 176 1.10 20.12 0.03
N GLU A 177 2.34 20.56 0.13
CA GLU A 177 2.84 21.42 1.21
C GLU A 177 2.16 22.81 1.25
N THR A 178 1.45 23.21 0.18
CA THR A 178 0.69 24.47 0.11
C THR A 178 -0.75 24.34 0.61
N LEU A 179 -1.21 23.13 0.99
CA LEU A 179 -2.55 22.89 1.55
C LEU A 179 -2.53 23.15 3.06
N LEU A 180 -2.66 24.42 3.44
CA LEU A 180 -2.50 24.88 4.83
C LEU A 180 -3.58 24.37 5.80
N ASP A 181 -4.75 23.93 5.32
CA ASP A 181 -5.86 23.48 6.16
C ASP A 181 -6.29 22.03 5.87
N LYS A 182 -5.51 21.07 6.37
CA LYS A 182 -5.87 19.65 6.40
C LYS A 182 -6.34 19.22 7.79
N ILE A 183 -7.30 18.31 7.85
CA ILE A 183 -7.73 17.62 9.07
C ILE A 183 -7.60 16.12 8.85
N SER A 184 -6.99 15.45 9.81
CA SER A 184 -6.96 13.99 9.94
C SER A 184 -7.78 13.64 11.18
N THR A 185 -8.86 12.88 11.03
CA THR A 185 -9.79 12.60 12.14
C THR A 185 -10.46 11.24 11.98
N SER A 186 -10.94 10.68 13.08
CA SER A 186 -11.89 9.55 13.10
C SER A 186 -13.22 9.93 13.76
N ASP A 187 -13.40 11.20 14.15
CA ASP A 187 -14.61 11.69 14.82
C ASP A 187 -15.71 11.99 13.81
N LEU A 188 -16.69 11.11 13.72
CA LEU A 188 -17.84 11.25 12.83
C LEU A 188 -18.78 12.42 13.18
N ASN A 189 -18.64 13.03 14.36
CA ASN A 189 -19.45 14.17 14.78
C ASN A 189 -18.87 15.52 14.33
N LEU A 190 -17.71 15.52 13.67
CA LEU A 190 -17.11 16.74 13.15
C LEU A 190 -18.09 17.42 12.18
N LYS A 191 -18.36 18.71 12.45
CA LYS A 191 -19.21 19.54 11.61
C LYS A 191 -18.48 19.95 10.33
N LEU A 192 -19.22 19.94 9.23
CA LEU A 192 -18.68 20.23 7.91
C LEU A 192 -18.89 21.69 7.53
N ASP A 193 -17.84 22.28 6.98
CA ASP A 193 -17.84 23.61 6.37
C ASP A 193 -17.98 23.49 4.85
N ASP A 194 -18.43 24.57 4.22
CA ASP A 194 -18.62 24.63 2.78
C ASP A 194 -17.30 24.47 2.02
N GLY A 195 -17.33 23.72 0.92
CA GLY A 195 -16.17 23.43 0.10
C GLY A 195 -15.22 22.38 0.67
N MET A 196 -15.52 21.71 1.80
CA MET A 196 -14.66 20.64 2.30
C MET A 196 -14.61 19.45 1.32
N LYS A 197 -13.39 18.94 1.08
CA LYS A 197 -13.17 17.66 0.40
C LYS A 197 -12.82 16.58 1.41
N ILE A 198 -13.50 15.44 1.34
CA ILE A 198 -13.46 14.37 2.33
C ILE A 198 -13.01 13.09 1.65
N PHE A 199 -12.01 12.43 2.23
CA PHE A 199 -11.42 11.19 1.73
C PHE A 199 -11.53 10.12 2.82
N THR A 200 -12.23 9.03 2.54
CA THR A 200 -12.52 7.97 3.53
C THR A 200 -11.78 6.67 3.26
N TYR A 201 -11.24 6.50 2.05
CA TYR A 201 -10.45 5.33 1.66
C TYR A 201 -9.51 5.64 0.49
N PHE A 202 -8.58 4.73 0.22
CA PHE A 202 -7.79 4.72 -1.02
C PHE A 202 -7.94 3.38 -1.75
N LYS A 203 -7.73 3.39 -3.06
CA LYS A 203 -7.74 2.19 -3.92
C LYS A 203 -6.34 1.82 -4.34
N VAL A 204 -6.06 0.52 -4.39
CA VAL A 204 -4.80 -0.02 -4.92
C VAL A 204 -5.12 -0.99 -6.04
N ASP A 205 -4.62 -0.70 -7.23
CA ASP A 205 -4.60 -1.64 -8.35
C ASP A 205 -3.32 -2.46 -8.27
N LEU A 206 -3.46 -3.77 -8.11
CA LEU A 206 -2.35 -4.72 -7.97
C LEU A 206 -1.86 -5.18 -9.34
N LEU A 207 -0.56 -5.39 -9.47
CA LEU A 207 0.09 -5.81 -10.71
C LEU A 207 0.00 -7.32 -10.90
N ASN A 208 -0.38 -7.76 -12.10
CA ASN A 208 -0.44 -9.17 -12.45
C ASN A 208 0.96 -9.83 -12.48
N GLU A 209 2.00 -9.01 -12.68
CA GLU A 209 3.40 -9.39 -12.70
C GLU A 209 3.98 -9.70 -11.31
N SER A 210 3.24 -9.38 -10.23
CA SER A 210 3.67 -9.57 -8.84
C SER A 210 2.64 -10.37 -8.02
N PRO A 211 2.29 -11.61 -8.41
CA PRO A 211 1.27 -12.41 -7.74
C PRO A 211 1.55 -12.66 -6.25
N GLU A 212 2.79 -12.97 -5.86
CA GLU A 212 3.13 -13.21 -4.45
C GLU A 212 3.10 -11.91 -3.64
N GLY A 213 3.67 -10.83 -4.17
CA GLY A 213 3.66 -9.51 -3.53
C GLY A 213 2.26 -8.92 -3.38
N ALA A 214 1.38 -9.16 -4.35
CA ALA A 214 -0.03 -8.81 -4.27
C ALA A 214 -0.74 -9.62 -3.17
N GLU A 215 -0.52 -10.93 -3.09
CA GLU A 215 -1.11 -11.78 -2.04
C GLU A 215 -0.60 -11.40 -0.64
N HIS A 216 0.67 -11.01 -0.53
CA HIS A 216 1.27 -10.46 0.70
C HIS A 216 0.58 -9.16 1.15
N PHE A 217 0.32 -8.24 0.22
CA PHE A 217 -0.46 -7.03 0.53
C PHE A 217 -1.90 -7.35 0.93
N LEU A 218 -2.57 -8.25 0.20
CA LEU A 218 -3.94 -8.66 0.50
C LEU A 218 -4.07 -9.35 1.87
N ALA A 219 -3.04 -10.07 2.30
CA ALA A 219 -2.91 -10.61 3.65
C ALA A 219 -2.80 -9.50 4.71
N LEU A 220 -1.93 -8.52 4.48
CA LEU A 220 -1.73 -7.36 5.36
C LEU A 220 -3.04 -6.59 5.56
N ILE A 221 -3.74 -6.28 4.46
CA ILE A 221 -5.00 -5.53 4.49
C ILE A 221 -6.24 -6.42 4.66
N ARG A 222 -6.14 -7.61 5.27
CA ARG A 222 -7.26 -8.55 5.46
C ARG A 222 -8.48 -7.93 6.16
N LYS A 223 -8.25 -6.92 7.02
CA LYS A 223 -9.30 -6.14 7.71
C LYS A 223 -9.76 -4.90 6.93
N LYS A 224 -9.36 -4.76 5.66
CA LYS A 224 -9.56 -3.57 4.81
C LYS A 224 -9.01 -2.28 5.46
N VAL A 225 -7.89 -2.42 6.17
CA VAL A 225 -7.17 -1.33 6.85
C VAL A 225 -5.69 -1.42 6.51
N PHE A 226 -5.05 -0.28 6.29
CA PHE A 226 -3.60 -0.11 6.22
C PHE A 226 -3.15 0.77 7.40
N ALA A 227 -2.26 0.27 8.25
CA ALA A 227 -1.72 1.00 9.40
C ALA A 227 -0.53 1.87 8.97
N VAL A 228 -0.50 3.11 9.44
CA VAL A 228 0.60 4.05 9.15
C VAL A 228 1.64 3.96 10.27
N ASP A 229 2.39 2.86 10.31
CA ASP A 229 3.41 2.61 11.35
C ASP A 229 4.61 3.54 11.18
N THR A 230 5.06 3.73 9.94
CA THR A 230 6.08 4.74 9.61
C THR A 230 5.50 5.80 8.69
N PHE A 231 5.71 7.05 9.06
CA PHE A 231 5.42 8.21 8.24
C PHE A 231 6.71 8.97 7.91
N SER A 232 6.94 9.23 6.62
CA SER A 232 8.02 10.09 6.14
C SER A 232 7.48 11.06 5.09
N ASN A 233 8.26 12.03 4.63
CA ASN A 233 7.84 12.88 3.51
C ASN A 233 7.67 12.08 2.21
N SER A 234 8.48 11.04 2.02
CA SER A 234 8.55 10.30 0.76
C SER A 234 7.67 9.05 0.67
N PHE A 235 7.26 8.49 1.80
CA PHE A 235 6.46 7.28 1.87
C PHE A 235 5.74 7.13 3.22
N ILE A 236 4.74 6.27 3.24
CA ILE A 236 4.22 5.64 4.47
C ILE A 236 4.48 4.13 4.39
N SER A 237 4.51 3.44 5.54
CA SER A 237 4.57 1.98 5.55
C SER A 237 3.72 1.35 6.65
N ASP A 238 3.31 0.11 6.40
CA ASP A 238 2.70 -0.81 7.36
C ASP A 238 3.69 -1.95 7.63
N ASP A 239 3.93 -2.19 8.91
CA ASP A 239 4.98 -3.08 9.39
C ASP A 239 4.40 -4.41 9.94
N ALA A 240 3.09 -4.65 9.80
CA ALA A 240 2.40 -5.83 10.34
C ALA A 240 2.93 -7.18 9.81
N LEU A 241 3.48 -7.19 8.58
CA LEU A 241 4.13 -8.36 7.99
C LEU A 241 5.65 -8.26 7.99
N GLN A 242 6.24 -7.38 8.81
CA GLN A 242 7.69 -7.32 8.95
C GLN A 242 8.25 -8.68 9.42
N GLY A 243 9.28 -9.13 8.70
CA GLY A 243 9.93 -10.43 8.88
C GLY A 243 9.30 -11.55 8.04
N GLU A 244 8.11 -11.34 7.47
CA GLU A 244 7.53 -12.27 6.51
C GLU A 244 8.16 -12.03 5.14
N GLY A 245 8.95 -12.99 4.67
CA GLY A 245 9.63 -12.88 3.37
C GLY A 245 8.64 -12.87 2.21
N CYS A 246 8.96 -12.08 1.19
CA CYS A 246 8.21 -12.02 -0.06
C CYS A 246 9.19 -12.09 -1.24
N GLN A 247 8.82 -12.80 -2.30
CA GLN A 247 9.65 -12.89 -3.50
C GLN A 247 9.79 -11.52 -4.18
N TYR A 248 10.95 -11.32 -4.82
CA TYR A 248 11.16 -10.19 -5.72
C TYR A 248 10.65 -10.54 -7.11
N GLU A 249 9.61 -9.86 -7.57
CA GLU A 249 8.88 -10.22 -8.79
C GLU A 249 8.97 -9.12 -9.85
N HIS A 250 8.92 -7.84 -9.45
CA HIS A 250 8.81 -6.74 -10.41
C HIS A 250 9.71 -5.55 -10.05
N TRP A 251 10.59 -5.22 -11.01
CA TRP A 251 11.47 -4.06 -10.97
C TRP A 251 10.83 -2.88 -11.70
N ASP A 252 10.52 -1.82 -10.97
CA ASP A 252 10.09 -0.56 -11.56
C ASP A 252 10.50 0.65 -10.70
N ALA A 253 10.37 1.86 -11.25
CA ALA A 253 10.49 3.10 -10.52
C ALA A 253 9.44 3.18 -9.40
N ARG A 254 9.83 3.78 -8.28
CA ARG A 254 8.94 3.98 -7.13
C ARG A 254 8.36 5.39 -7.22
N SER A 255 7.55 5.62 -8.25
CA SER A 255 6.85 6.89 -8.47
C SER A 255 5.77 7.14 -7.41
N GLU A 256 5.25 8.37 -7.34
CA GLU A 256 4.11 8.69 -6.49
C GLU A 256 2.94 7.69 -6.68
N GLY A 257 2.39 7.20 -5.56
CA GLY A 257 1.33 6.21 -5.54
C GLY A 257 1.81 4.77 -5.68
N THR A 258 3.09 4.51 -5.92
CA THR A 258 3.61 3.15 -5.99
C THR A 258 3.46 2.43 -4.66
N VAL A 259 2.93 1.22 -4.69
CA VAL A 259 2.90 0.26 -3.59
C VAL A 259 3.98 -0.78 -3.82
N ALA A 260 4.86 -0.97 -2.85
CA ALA A 260 5.97 -1.92 -2.97
C ALA A 260 6.17 -2.71 -1.68
N VAL A 261 6.53 -3.97 -1.81
CA VAL A 261 7.00 -4.81 -0.70
C VAL A 261 8.51 -4.78 -0.64
N ARG A 262 9.06 -4.66 0.56
CA ARG A 262 10.49 -4.86 0.76
C ARG A 262 10.80 -6.34 0.89
N THR A 263 11.66 -6.87 0.03
CA THR A 263 11.91 -8.32 -0.08
C THR A 263 13.18 -8.77 0.65
N ASP A 264 14.05 -7.84 1.05
CA ASP A 264 15.33 -8.16 1.69
C ASP A 264 15.85 -7.05 2.63
N GLY A 265 16.75 -7.46 3.53
CA GLY A 265 17.41 -6.62 4.53
C GLY A 265 16.48 -6.16 5.65
N ILE A 266 16.90 -5.10 6.36
CA ILE A 266 16.13 -4.54 7.47
C ILE A 266 14.76 -4.06 6.97
N GLY A 267 13.70 -4.60 7.56
CA GLY A 267 12.34 -4.30 7.15
C GLY A 267 11.80 -5.18 6.03
N ASN A 268 12.42 -6.33 5.74
CA ASN A 268 11.81 -7.36 4.89
C ASN A 268 10.35 -7.61 5.30
N GLY A 269 9.45 -7.76 4.33
CA GLY A 269 8.02 -7.98 4.50
C GLY A 269 7.18 -6.71 4.73
N ARG A 270 7.81 -5.55 4.97
CA ARG A 270 7.10 -4.27 5.10
C ARG A 270 6.51 -3.83 3.75
N ILE A 271 5.31 -3.26 3.79
CA ILE A 271 4.69 -2.64 2.62
C ILE A 271 4.86 -1.13 2.69
N TYR A 272 5.28 -0.54 1.58
CA TYR A 272 5.49 0.89 1.40
C TYR A 272 4.49 1.45 0.39
N ILE A 273 3.99 2.66 0.65
CA ILE A 273 3.27 3.47 -0.32
C ILE A 273 4.02 4.79 -0.51
N TYR A 274 4.52 5.05 -1.72
CA TYR A 274 5.33 6.21 -2.03
C TYR A 274 4.49 7.46 -2.26
N LYS A 275 4.88 8.58 -1.63
CA LYS A 275 4.27 9.91 -1.75
C LYS A 275 4.99 10.84 -2.70
N GLU A 276 6.21 10.48 -3.07
CA GLU A 276 7.07 11.21 -4.00
C GLU A 276 7.80 10.23 -4.90
N ASP A 277 8.23 10.72 -6.07
CA ASP A 277 9.02 9.94 -6.99
C ASP A 277 10.38 9.55 -6.37
N ARG A 278 10.69 8.25 -6.49
CA ARG A 278 11.96 7.64 -6.08
C ARG A 278 12.43 6.69 -7.17
N THR A 279 13.74 6.55 -7.30
CA THR A 279 14.33 5.56 -8.23
C THR A 279 13.97 4.15 -7.79
N SER A 280 14.03 3.19 -8.72
CA SER A 280 13.92 1.76 -8.42
C SER A 280 14.94 1.29 -7.38
N SER A 281 14.71 0.11 -6.80
CA SER A 281 15.52 -0.43 -5.70
C SER A 281 15.57 -1.95 -5.78
N ALA A 282 16.78 -2.52 -5.60
CA ALA A 282 17.02 -3.96 -5.67
C ALA A 282 16.40 -4.78 -4.54
N VAL A 283 15.80 -4.11 -3.55
CA VAL A 283 15.16 -4.75 -2.39
C VAL A 283 13.68 -4.37 -2.26
N HIS A 284 13.12 -3.64 -3.22
CA HIS A 284 11.69 -3.35 -3.28
C HIS A 284 11.12 -3.91 -4.57
N SER A 285 10.21 -4.86 -4.45
CA SER A 285 9.37 -5.35 -5.55
C SER A 285 8.13 -4.48 -5.62
N VAL A 286 7.84 -3.92 -6.79
CA VAL A 286 6.62 -3.12 -7.01
C VAL A 286 5.43 -4.07 -7.19
N ILE A 287 4.34 -3.85 -6.47
CA ILE A 287 3.21 -4.79 -6.41
C ILE A 287 1.89 -4.17 -6.85
N GLY A 288 1.85 -2.85 -7.01
CA GLY A 288 0.63 -2.14 -7.34
C GLY A 288 0.80 -0.62 -7.29
N HIS A 289 -0.27 0.08 -7.61
CA HIS A 289 -0.32 1.54 -7.58
C HIS A 289 -1.64 2.02 -6.98
N VAL A 290 -1.56 3.14 -6.25
CA VAL A 290 -2.74 3.83 -5.73
C VAL A 290 -3.45 4.52 -6.89
N SER A 291 -4.67 4.08 -7.20
CA SER A 291 -5.46 4.64 -8.31
C SER A 291 -6.49 5.68 -7.86
N GLN A 292 -6.80 5.74 -6.58
CA GLN A 292 -7.69 6.73 -5.99
C GLN A 292 -7.35 6.97 -4.51
N GLY A 293 -7.55 8.19 -4.01
CA GLY A 293 -7.41 8.51 -2.58
C GLY A 293 -5.97 8.75 -2.13
N MET A 294 -5.09 9.19 -3.04
CA MET A 294 -3.72 9.58 -2.71
C MET A 294 -3.70 10.73 -1.69
N GLU A 295 -4.75 11.55 -1.69
CA GLU A 295 -4.99 12.63 -0.74
C GLU A 295 -5.07 12.11 0.70
N LEU A 296 -5.77 11.01 0.93
CA LEU A 296 -5.88 10.39 2.25
C LEU A 296 -4.51 9.98 2.77
N ILE A 297 -3.70 9.34 1.93
CA ILE A 297 -2.34 8.90 2.26
C ILE A 297 -1.43 10.08 2.64
N LYS A 298 -1.59 11.23 1.98
CA LYS A 298 -0.81 12.45 2.27
C LYS A 298 -1.32 13.22 3.50
N ILE A 299 -2.62 13.17 3.77
CA ILE A 299 -3.24 13.85 4.91
C ILE A 299 -2.97 13.11 6.22
N ALA A 300 -3.05 11.77 6.18
CA ALA A 300 -2.93 10.89 7.34
C ALA A 300 -1.70 11.17 8.21
N ASP A 301 -1.86 10.96 9.51
CA ASP A 301 -0.77 11.07 10.48
C ASP A 301 -0.18 9.70 10.83
N ALA A 302 1.02 9.71 11.42
CA ALA A 302 1.62 8.51 12.00
C ALA A 302 0.69 7.88 13.04
N GLY A 303 0.57 6.56 13.03
CA GLY A 303 -0.38 5.79 13.84
C GLY A 303 -1.82 5.77 13.31
N GLY A 304 -2.11 6.46 12.20
CA GLY A 304 -3.39 6.42 11.53
C GLY A 304 -3.73 5.04 10.96
N LYS A 305 -5.03 4.77 10.75
CA LYS A 305 -5.54 3.53 10.15
C LYS A 305 -6.35 3.90 8.92
N LEU A 306 -5.88 3.58 7.73
CA LEU A 306 -6.50 4.03 6.49
C LEU A 306 -7.40 2.95 5.92
N GLY A 307 -8.62 3.32 5.52
CA GLY A 307 -9.49 2.43 4.76
C GLY A 307 -8.89 2.15 3.38
N VAL A 308 -8.86 0.87 2.98
CA VAL A 308 -8.23 0.45 1.72
C VAL A 308 -9.13 -0.51 0.95
N ILE A 309 -9.24 -0.28 -0.36
CA ILE A 309 -9.94 -1.17 -1.29
C ILE A 309 -8.93 -1.67 -2.33
N PRO A 310 -8.58 -2.96 -2.31
CA PRO A 310 -7.73 -3.53 -3.34
C PRO A 310 -8.52 -3.88 -4.60
N ASN A 311 -7.81 -3.90 -5.72
CA ASN A 311 -8.28 -4.41 -7.00
C ASN A 311 -7.17 -5.28 -7.63
N PRO A 312 -7.36 -6.60 -7.77
CA PRO A 312 -8.56 -7.37 -7.41
C PRO A 312 -8.75 -7.52 -5.90
N GLU A 313 -9.96 -7.90 -5.48
CA GLU A 313 -10.19 -8.35 -4.11
C GLU A 313 -9.67 -9.76 -3.88
N ARG A 314 -9.07 -10.00 -2.70
CA ARG A 314 -8.56 -11.31 -2.30
C ARG A 314 -9.54 -12.45 -2.55
N ILE A 315 -9.04 -13.56 -3.10
CA ILE A 315 -9.75 -14.83 -3.19
C ILE A 315 -9.08 -15.79 -2.22
N MET A 316 -9.81 -16.19 -1.19
CA MET A 316 -9.33 -17.07 -0.14
C MET A 316 -10.43 -18.06 0.22
N VAL A 317 -10.20 -19.34 -0.04
CA VAL A 317 -11.16 -20.41 0.28
C VAL A 317 -10.73 -21.26 1.47
N LEU A 318 -9.50 -21.07 1.96
CA LEU A 318 -9.01 -21.74 3.17
C LEU A 318 -9.91 -21.43 4.37
N GLY A 319 -10.25 -22.47 5.13
CA GLY A 319 -11.14 -22.39 6.28
C GLY A 319 -12.64 -22.42 5.97
N MET A 320 -13.02 -22.42 4.68
CA MET A 320 -14.41 -22.59 4.26
C MET A 320 -14.76 -24.06 4.07
N ASN A 321 -16.04 -24.39 4.15
CA ASN A 321 -16.54 -25.62 3.56
C ASN A 321 -16.69 -25.47 2.03
N PHE A 322 -16.79 -26.59 1.32
CA PHE A 322 -16.90 -26.56 -0.14
C PHE A 322 -18.14 -25.81 -0.66
N LYS A 323 -19.25 -25.83 0.07
CA LYS A 323 -20.50 -25.16 -0.34
C LYS A 323 -20.34 -23.63 -0.32
N ASP A 324 -19.74 -23.10 0.73
CA ASP A 324 -19.50 -21.66 0.88
C ASP A 324 -18.43 -21.17 -0.10
N ALA A 325 -17.37 -21.96 -0.30
CA ALA A 325 -16.35 -21.68 -1.30
C ALA A 325 -16.92 -21.65 -2.72
N GLU A 326 -17.77 -22.62 -3.08
CA GLU A 326 -18.42 -22.69 -4.39
C GLU A 326 -19.35 -21.49 -4.64
N LYS A 327 -20.06 -21.02 -3.61
CA LYS A 327 -20.88 -19.81 -3.68
C LYS A 327 -20.02 -18.56 -3.90
N LEU A 328 -18.92 -18.41 -3.18
CA LEU A 328 -17.99 -17.28 -3.34
C LEU A 328 -17.40 -17.23 -4.74
N LEU A 329 -16.92 -18.37 -5.24
CA LEU A 329 -16.25 -18.48 -6.53
C LEU A 329 -17.23 -18.31 -7.70
N SER A 330 -18.40 -18.94 -7.64
CA SER A 330 -19.43 -18.80 -8.69
C SER A 330 -19.90 -17.36 -8.85
N GLY A 331 -20.00 -16.60 -7.74
CA GLY A 331 -20.32 -15.17 -7.78
C GLY A 331 -19.28 -14.31 -8.50
N ARG A 332 -18.07 -14.85 -8.72
CA ARG A 332 -16.97 -14.23 -9.46
C ARG A 332 -16.68 -14.93 -10.80
N GLY A 333 -17.51 -15.89 -11.21
CA GLY A 333 -17.32 -16.66 -12.44
C GLY A 333 -16.16 -17.67 -12.40
N LEU A 334 -15.71 -18.06 -11.21
CA LEU A 334 -14.58 -18.97 -10.99
C LEU A 334 -15.07 -20.39 -10.66
N LYS A 335 -14.27 -21.39 -11.03
CA LYS A 335 -14.55 -22.82 -10.76
C LYS A 335 -13.86 -23.30 -9.48
N LEU A 336 -14.46 -24.29 -8.82
CA LEU A 336 -13.89 -24.99 -7.67
C LEU A 336 -13.70 -26.47 -8.00
N GLU A 337 -12.45 -26.92 -7.97
CA GLU A 337 -12.12 -28.36 -8.01
C GLU A 337 -11.93 -28.87 -6.58
N LYS A 338 -12.54 -30.01 -6.25
CA LYS A 338 -12.56 -30.57 -4.89
C LYS A 338 -11.61 -31.76 -4.81
N GLN A 339 -10.64 -31.71 -3.91
CA GLN A 339 -9.71 -32.82 -3.64
C GLN A 339 -9.75 -33.23 -2.16
N GLY A 340 -9.25 -34.43 -1.86
CA GLY A 340 -9.22 -34.95 -0.49
C GLY A 340 -10.60 -35.39 0.01
N TYR A 341 -10.93 -35.04 1.25
CA TYR A 341 -12.22 -35.35 1.86
C TYR A 341 -13.28 -34.31 1.46
N THR A 342 -14.38 -34.77 0.84
CA THR A 342 -15.42 -33.90 0.27
C THR A 342 -16.79 -34.06 0.94
N GLY A 343 -16.84 -34.58 2.17
CA GLY A 343 -18.10 -34.68 2.93
C GLY A 343 -18.67 -33.30 3.31
N ASP A 344 -19.89 -33.27 3.84
CA ASP A 344 -20.57 -32.02 4.21
C ASP A 344 -19.84 -31.22 5.31
N ASP A 345 -19.07 -31.92 6.15
CA ASP A 345 -18.22 -31.35 7.20
C ASP A 345 -16.77 -31.10 6.74
N ALA A 346 -16.49 -31.17 5.45
CA ALA A 346 -15.17 -30.89 4.91
C ALA A 346 -14.82 -29.41 5.04
N ILE A 347 -13.59 -29.13 5.48
CA ILE A 347 -13.00 -27.79 5.53
C ILE A 347 -11.78 -27.77 4.61
N ILE A 348 -11.70 -26.74 3.77
CA ILE A 348 -10.59 -26.54 2.84
C ILE A 348 -9.36 -26.05 3.63
N VAL A 349 -8.25 -26.76 3.48
CA VAL A 349 -6.98 -26.49 4.21
C VAL A 349 -5.82 -26.12 3.30
N GLU A 350 -5.93 -26.43 2.01
CA GLU A 350 -4.98 -26.00 0.97
C GLU A 350 -5.77 -25.53 -0.24
N GLN A 351 -5.20 -24.58 -0.99
CA GLN A 351 -5.76 -24.08 -2.23
C GLN A 351 -4.65 -23.99 -3.29
N ASP A 352 -4.98 -24.29 -4.55
CA ASP A 352 -4.03 -24.20 -5.67
C ASP A 352 -4.77 -23.69 -6.93
N PRO A 353 -4.37 -22.56 -7.55
CA PRO A 353 -3.25 -21.70 -7.18
C PRO A 353 -3.38 -21.02 -5.81
N ASP A 354 -2.24 -20.63 -5.23
CA ASP A 354 -2.17 -20.04 -3.89
C ASP A 354 -2.52 -18.54 -3.88
N THR A 355 -2.30 -17.83 -4.99
CA THR A 355 -2.48 -16.37 -5.06
C THR A 355 -3.77 -15.96 -5.78
N THR A 356 -4.34 -14.82 -5.37
CA THR A 356 -5.54 -14.25 -5.98
C THR A 356 -5.38 -13.99 -7.48
N ILE A 357 -4.20 -13.50 -7.91
CA ILE A 357 -3.92 -13.18 -9.32
C ILE A 357 -3.88 -14.46 -10.17
N GLU A 358 -3.24 -15.52 -9.68
CA GLU A 358 -3.16 -16.80 -10.40
C GLU A 358 -4.52 -17.51 -10.45
N ILE A 359 -5.33 -17.43 -9.40
CA ILE A 359 -6.70 -17.96 -9.40
C ILE A 359 -7.55 -17.27 -10.48
N LEU A 360 -7.44 -15.94 -10.60
CA LEU A 360 -8.11 -15.19 -11.66
C LEU A 360 -7.58 -15.56 -13.05
N GLY A 361 -6.26 -15.71 -13.19
CA GLY A 361 -5.62 -16.08 -14.45
C GLY A 361 -5.96 -17.50 -14.93
N SER A 362 -6.10 -18.46 -14.00
CA SER A 362 -6.46 -19.85 -14.28
C SER A 362 -7.98 -20.08 -14.39
N GLY A 363 -8.80 -19.15 -13.88
CA GLY A 363 -10.26 -19.22 -13.92
C GLY A 363 -10.88 -20.14 -12.86
N GLY A 364 -10.10 -20.56 -11.86
CA GLY A 364 -10.58 -21.43 -10.80
C GLY A 364 -9.50 -21.76 -9.76
N VAL A 365 -9.90 -22.55 -8.78
CA VAL A 365 -9.01 -23.00 -7.70
C VAL A 365 -9.35 -24.43 -7.30
N THR A 366 -8.33 -25.21 -6.99
CA THR A 366 -8.45 -26.53 -6.38
C THR A 366 -8.38 -26.38 -4.87
N GLY A 367 -9.36 -26.93 -4.14
CA GLY A 367 -9.35 -26.96 -2.67
C GLY A 367 -9.15 -28.37 -2.14
N LEU A 368 -8.16 -28.56 -1.26
CA LEU A 368 -7.97 -29.81 -0.51
C LEU A 368 -8.80 -29.78 0.77
N GLY A 369 -9.80 -30.65 0.86
CA GLY A 369 -10.67 -30.78 2.03
C GLY A 369 -10.17 -31.81 3.03
N VAL A 370 -10.33 -31.50 4.32
CA VAL A 370 -10.18 -32.45 5.43
C VAL A 370 -11.43 -32.44 6.31
N LYS A 371 -11.62 -33.48 7.12
CA LYS A 371 -12.69 -33.50 8.12
C LYS A 371 -12.54 -32.36 9.12
N SER A 372 -13.68 -31.82 9.57
CA SER A 372 -13.73 -30.70 10.52
C SER A 372 -13.10 -31.02 11.90
N ASP A 373 -12.96 -32.29 12.26
CA ASP A 373 -12.29 -32.74 13.49
C ASP A 373 -10.78 -32.44 13.50
N LYS A 374 -10.16 -32.25 12.33
CA LYS A 374 -8.76 -31.83 12.20
C LYS A 374 -8.55 -30.33 12.41
N ILE A 375 -9.62 -29.55 12.52
CA ILE A 375 -9.55 -28.09 12.73
C ILE A 375 -9.64 -27.80 14.22
N ILE A 376 -8.58 -27.20 14.77
CA ILE A 376 -8.45 -26.88 16.20
C ILE A 376 -8.56 -25.38 16.39
N ASN A 377 -9.63 -24.96 17.06
CA ASN A 377 -9.89 -23.55 17.38
C ASN A 377 -9.11 -23.14 18.61
N VAL A 378 -8.34 -22.06 18.51
CA VAL A 378 -7.50 -21.53 19.57
C VAL A 378 -7.79 -20.06 19.79
N ARG A 379 -7.98 -19.66 21.05
CA ARG A 379 -7.96 -18.26 21.46
C ARG A 379 -6.57 -17.93 21.99
N PHE A 380 -5.92 -16.94 21.40
CA PHE A 380 -4.60 -16.49 21.84
C PHE A 380 -4.66 -15.41 22.91
N TYR A 381 -3.58 -15.30 23.69
CA TYR A 381 -3.39 -14.28 24.72
C TYR A 381 -2.44 -13.19 24.21
N ASP A 382 -2.92 -12.37 23.26
CA ASP A 382 -2.12 -11.32 22.60
C ASP A 382 -1.47 -10.32 23.57
N ASP A 383 -2.08 -10.09 24.73
CA ASP A 383 -1.60 -9.20 25.78
C ASP A 383 -0.53 -9.83 26.69
N LYS A 384 -0.48 -11.16 26.76
CA LYS A 384 0.39 -11.88 27.70
C LYS A 384 1.67 -12.40 27.06
N ALA A 385 1.58 -12.92 25.83
CA ALA A 385 2.70 -13.53 25.13
C ALA A 385 2.89 -13.04 23.68
N PRO A 386 2.92 -11.72 23.42
CA PRO A 386 2.97 -11.17 22.06
C PRO A 386 4.18 -11.62 21.24
N ILE A 387 5.36 -11.78 21.85
CA ILE A 387 6.58 -12.14 21.11
C ILE A 387 6.52 -13.61 20.67
N THR A 388 6.16 -14.49 21.60
CA THR A 388 6.01 -15.93 21.35
C THR A 388 4.86 -16.20 20.38
N LEU A 389 3.76 -15.45 20.49
CA LEU A 389 2.64 -15.54 19.56
C LEU A 389 3.02 -15.12 18.14
N ASP A 390 3.84 -14.08 17.99
CA ASP A 390 4.31 -13.67 16.67
C ASP A 390 5.18 -14.75 16.01
N PHE A 391 6.08 -15.38 16.78
CA PHE A 391 6.82 -16.57 16.35
C PHE A 391 5.87 -17.71 15.95
N PHE A 392 4.89 -18.02 16.79
CA PHE A 392 3.95 -19.10 16.55
C PHE A 392 3.12 -18.85 15.27
N ARG A 393 2.58 -17.65 15.10
CA ARG A 393 1.83 -17.25 13.91
C ARG A 393 2.70 -17.29 12.64
N HIS A 394 3.96 -16.86 12.71
CA HIS A 394 4.91 -16.99 11.61
C HIS A 394 5.14 -18.46 11.24
N SER A 395 5.43 -19.30 12.23
CA SER A 395 5.76 -20.72 12.04
C SER A 395 4.65 -21.51 11.34
N LEU A 396 3.39 -21.07 11.51
CA LEU A 396 2.20 -21.70 10.93
C LEU A 396 1.57 -20.91 9.79
N ARG A 397 2.19 -19.82 9.32
CA ARG A 397 1.61 -18.92 8.30
C ARG A 397 0.22 -18.36 8.67
N LEU A 398 -0.04 -18.14 9.96
CA LEU A 398 -1.31 -17.55 10.43
C LEU A 398 -1.38 -16.03 10.23
N LYS A 399 -0.26 -15.40 9.84
CA LYS A 399 -0.24 -13.97 9.49
C LYS A 399 -0.89 -13.73 8.13
N ASP A 400 -0.64 -14.61 7.16
CA ASP A 400 -1.14 -14.53 5.79
C ASP A 400 -2.30 -15.49 5.50
N ARG A 401 -2.47 -16.58 6.26
CA ARG A 401 -3.53 -17.58 6.08
C ARG A 401 -4.46 -17.69 7.29
N PRO A 402 -5.74 -18.07 7.10
CA PRO A 402 -6.69 -18.27 8.20
C PRO A 402 -6.49 -19.61 8.94
N LEU A 403 -5.75 -20.54 8.34
CA LEU A 403 -5.45 -21.86 8.88
C LEU A 403 -3.96 -22.15 8.77
N GLY A 404 -3.39 -22.71 9.82
CA GLY A 404 -1.97 -23.06 9.88
C GLY A 404 -1.77 -24.55 10.16
N PRO A 405 -1.07 -25.30 9.28
CA PRO A 405 -0.81 -26.73 9.50
C PRO A 405 0.17 -26.93 10.65
N LEU A 406 -0.17 -27.83 11.58
CA LEU A 406 0.62 -28.13 12.76
C LEU A 406 0.78 -29.66 12.89
N PRO A 407 1.91 -30.22 12.39
CA PRO A 407 2.22 -31.65 12.51
C PRO A 407 2.35 -32.13 13.95
N VAL A 408 1.81 -33.31 14.21
CA VAL A 408 1.83 -33.97 15.52
C VAL A 408 3.06 -34.86 15.61
N VAL A 409 3.98 -34.55 16.51
CA VAL A 409 5.25 -35.29 16.66
C VAL A 409 5.11 -36.42 17.68
N TYR A 410 4.51 -36.13 18.83
CA TYR A 410 4.33 -37.11 19.90
C TYR A 410 2.97 -36.93 20.57
N THR A 411 2.38 -38.05 20.96
CA THR A 411 1.20 -38.09 21.84
C THR A 411 1.52 -39.03 22.99
N TYR A 412 1.33 -38.56 24.22
CA TYR A 412 1.55 -39.34 25.44
C TYR A 412 0.45 -39.04 26.45
N GLU A 413 -0.37 -40.05 26.76
CA GLU A 413 -1.53 -39.94 27.65
C GLU A 413 -2.43 -38.74 27.29
N ASN A 414 -2.31 -37.65 28.05
CA ASN A 414 -3.09 -36.42 27.89
C ASN A 414 -2.30 -35.27 27.27
N THR A 415 -1.06 -35.49 26.82
CA THR A 415 -0.15 -34.46 26.27
C THR A 415 0.08 -34.68 24.78
N TYR A 416 -0.07 -33.60 24.01
CA TYR A 416 0.13 -33.57 22.56
C TYR A 416 1.24 -32.58 22.25
N LEU A 417 2.27 -33.06 21.56
CA LEU A 417 3.42 -32.25 21.17
C LEU A 417 3.48 -32.10 19.66
N PHE A 418 3.73 -30.88 19.23
CA PHE A 418 3.70 -30.48 17.84
C PHE A 418 4.94 -29.69 17.47
N ARG A 419 5.25 -29.69 16.18
CA ARG A 419 6.37 -28.95 15.62
C ARG A 419 5.99 -28.38 14.27
N SER A 420 6.25 -27.10 14.04
CA SER A 420 6.09 -26.49 12.72
C SER A 420 7.07 -27.09 11.72
N GLU A 421 6.69 -27.17 10.45
CA GLU A 421 7.57 -27.70 9.39
C GLU A 421 8.75 -26.80 9.06
N LYS A 422 8.65 -25.49 9.38
CA LYS A 422 9.74 -24.53 9.20
C LYS A 422 10.66 -24.51 10.42
N GLU A 423 11.98 -24.42 10.18
CA GLU A 423 12.99 -24.01 11.17
C GLU A 423 12.82 -22.51 11.53
N ALA A 424 11.65 -22.15 12.06
CA ALA A 424 11.31 -20.79 12.49
C ALA A 424 12.18 -20.30 13.67
N GLU A 425 13.03 -21.16 14.24
CA GLU A 425 13.93 -20.86 15.36
C GLU A 425 14.88 -19.68 15.05
N ALA A 426 15.21 -19.45 13.76
CA ALA A 426 16.02 -18.31 13.32
C ALA A 426 15.22 -17.00 13.15
N TYR A 427 13.88 -17.04 13.23
CA TYR A 427 13.00 -15.89 13.00
C TYR A 427 13.03 -14.90 14.17
N LYS A 428 12.83 -15.40 15.40
CA LYS A 428 12.79 -14.59 16.63
C LYS A 428 13.25 -15.38 17.84
N GLU A 429 13.86 -14.67 18.79
CA GLU A 429 14.14 -15.18 20.12
C GLU A 429 12.82 -15.45 20.87
N ILE A 430 12.69 -16.64 21.43
CA ILE A 430 11.56 -17.03 22.29
C ILE A 430 12.00 -16.91 23.75
N ASN A 431 12.14 -15.67 24.22
CA ASN A 431 12.47 -15.39 25.61
C ASN A 431 11.33 -15.86 26.55
N PRO A 432 11.60 -16.18 27.83
CA PRO A 432 10.55 -16.51 28.79
C PRO A 432 9.48 -15.40 28.88
N GLU A 433 8.24 -15.75 28.58
CA GLU A 433 7.10 -14.83 28.39
C GLU A 433 5.79 -15.56 28.78
N ASN A 434 4.96 -14.97 29.64
CA ASN A 434 3.77 -15.63 30.19
C ASN A 434 4.01 -17.06 30.71
N VAL A 435 5.04 -17.20 31.54
CA VAL A 435 5.47 -18.47 32.13
C VAL A 435 4.50 -18.91 33.23
N PRO A 436 4.06 -20.19 33.28
CA PRO A 436 3.26 -20.71 34.38
C PRO A 436 3.97 -20.58 35.73
N ARG A 437 3.21 -20.47 36.83
CA ARG A 437 3.78 -20.34 38.19
C ARG A 437 3.39 -21.47 39.13
N THR A 438 2.11 -21.82 39.12
CA THR A 438 1.53 -22.76 40.08
C THR A 438 0.88 -23.94 39.40
N LYS A 439 0.15 -23.67 38.31
CA LYS A 439 -0.65 -24.66 37.62
C LYS A 439 -0.85 -24.24 36.17
N VAL A 440 -0.95 -25.24 35.31
CA VAL A 440 -1.40 -25.13 33.91
C VAL A 440 -2.78 -25.76 33.83
N GLU A 441 -3.72 -25.07 33.19
CA GLU A 441 -5.07 -25.57 33.00
C GLU A 441 -5.18 -26.49 31.78
N ALA A 442 -6.09 -27.45 31.84
CA ALA A 442 -6.47 -28.25 30.69
C ALA A 442 -6.85 -27.36 29.48
N GLY A 443 -6.30 -27.70 28.32
CA GLY A 443 -6.51 -27.00 27.06
C GLY A 443 -5.59 -25.80 26.84
N GLU A 444 -4.75 -25.41 27.80
CA GLU A 444 -3.73 -24.39 27.55
C GLU A 444 -2.72 -24.87 26.51
N ILE A 445 -2.42 -24.00 25.55
CA ILE A 445 -1.39 -24.20 24.54
C ILE A 445 -0.16 -23.39 24.92
N GLY A 446 1.01 -24.04 24.84
CA GLY A 446 2.28 -23.43 25.18
C GLY A 446 3.36 -23.71 24.14
N VAL A 447 4.37 -22.85 24.11
CA VAL A 447 5.58 -23.00 23.29
C VAL A 447 6.78 -23.06 24.22
N THR A 448 7.67 -24.01 23.98
CA THR A 448 8.92 -24.11 24.74
C THR A 448 9.80 -22.89 24.43
N ASN A 449 10.26 -22.19 25.45
CA ASN A 449 11.10 -21.02 25.35
C ASN A 449 12.60 -21.36 25.42
N GLN A 450 13.48 -20.38 25.24
CA GLN A 450 14.93 -20.55 25.18
C GLN A 450 15.60 -20.99 26.50
N ALA A 451 14.88 -21.09 27.62
CA ALA A 451 15.40 -21.72 28.83
C ALA A 451 15.55 -23.25 28.67
N ALA A 452 14.87 -23.86 27.69
CA ALA A 452 15.06 -25.27 27.34
C ALA A 452 16.08 -25.44 26.20
N LYS A 453 16.75 -26.61 26.17
CA LYS A 453 17.70 -26.98 25.10
C LYS A 453 17.06 -27.11 23.71
N ARG A 454 15.76 -27.41 23.64
CA ARG A 454 14.99 -27.62 22.41
C ARG A 454 13.74 -26.74 22.44
N TYR A 455 13.95 -25.44 22.25
CA TYR A 455 12.88 -24.44 22.21
C TYR A 455 12.07 -24.55 20.91
N GLY A 456 10.92 -23.88 20.85
CA GLY A 456 10.04 -23.89 19.67
C GLY A 456 9.08 -25.09 19.58
N MET A 457 9.15 -26.06 20.51
CA MET A 457 8.15 -27.13 20.59
C MET A 457 6.80 -26.57 21.07
N VAL A 458 5.71 -26.98 20.44
CA VAL A 458 4.36 -26.57 20.82
C VAL A 458 3.70 -27.72 21.58
N GLY A 459 2.95 -27.42 22.63
CA GLY A 459 2.32 -28.44 23.47
C GLY A 459 0.92 -28.05 23.93
N VAL A 460 0.05 -29.04 24.04
CA VAL A 460 -1.28 -28.92 24.66
C VAL A 460 -1.51 -30.12 25.59
N ARG A 461 -2.10 -29.87 26.77
CA ARG A 461 -2.50 -30.94 27.69
C ARG A 461 -4.00 -30.94 27.93
N LEU A 462 -4.61 -32.13 28.04
CA LEU A 462 -6.06 -32.31 28.28
C LEU A 462 -6.44 -32.36 29.77
N THR A 463 -5.45 -32.31 30.65
CA THR A 463 -5.62 -32.32 32.11
C THR A 463 -4.75 -31.25 32.72
N ASP A 464 -5.19 -30.76 33.88
CA ASP A 464 -4.42 -29.83 34.67
C ASP A 464 -3.07 -30.42 35.14
N ASP A 465 -2.07 -29.57 35.34
CA ASP A 465 -0.77 -29.98 35.87
C ASP A 465 -0.12 -28.91 36.75
N GLU A 466 0.42 -29.31 37.90
CA GLU A 466 1.03 -28.43 38.89
C GLU A 466 2.57 -28.42 38.84
N LYS A 467 3.17 -29.18 37.91
CA LYS A 467 4.63 -29.40 37.83
C LYS A 467 5.23 -29.04 36.46
N TYR A 468 4.52 -29.32 35.37
CA TYR A 468 5.05 -29.21 34.01
C TYR A 468 4.14 -28.41 33.08
N GLY A 469 4.75 -27.64 32.18
CA GLY A 469 4.08 -26.90 31.12
C GLY A 469 3.36 -27.79 30.11
N PRO A 470 2.53 -27.22 29.21
CA PRO A 470 1.87 -27.97 28.13
C PRO A 470 2.82 -28.77 27.22
N THR A 471 4.09 -28.35 27.12
CA THR A 471 5.12 -29.00 26.31
C THR A 471 5.82 -30.16 27.03
N GLY A 472 5.47 -30.42 28.28
CA GLY A 472 6.15 -31.41 29.15
C GLY A 472 7.44 -30.90 29.79
N GLU A 473 7.88 -29.69 29.43
CA GLU A 473 9.01 -29.02 30.07
C GLU A 473 8.60 -28.41 31.42
N LYS A 474 9.58 -28.00 32.22
CA LYS A 474 9.32 -27.24 33.46
C LYS A 474 8.58 -25.93 33.13
N PHE A 475 7.86 -25.39 34.12
CA PHE A 475 7.16 -24.12 33.98
C PHE A 475 8.04 -23.02 33.40
N GLU A 476 9.23 -22.79 33.97
CA GLU A 476 10.22 -21.78 33.50
C GLU A 476 10.60 -21.89 32.01
N CYS A 477 10.45 -23.08 31.44
CA CYS A 477 10.80 -23.39 30.05
C CYS A 477 9.62 -23.28 29.08
N THR A 478 8.42 -22.88 29.53
CA THR A 478 7.23 -22.85 28.67
C THR A 478 6.52 -21.51 28.75
N ASN A 479 6.21 -20.95 27.58
CA ASN A 479 5.40 -19.74 27.43
C ASN A 479 3.96 -20.15 27.09
N ILE A 480 2.98 -19.73 27.89
CA ILE A 480 1.56 -19.97 27.57
C ILE A 480 1.11 -18.93 26.55
N ILE A 481 0.59 -19.39 25.41
CA ILE A 481 0.21 -18.51 24.30
C ILE A 481 -1.30 -18.40 24.11
N GLY A 482 -2.08 -19.28 24.72
CA GLY A 482 -3.54 -19.28 24.56
C GLY A 482 -4.21 -20.53 25.12
N LYS A 483 -5.44 -20.76 24.67
CA LYS A 483 -6.26 -21.91 25.05
C LYS A 483 -7.02 -22.49 23.86
N VAL A 484 -6.97 -23.81 23.74
CA VAL A 484 -7.80 -24.57 22.82
C VAL A 484 -9.24 -24.56 23.35
N ILE A 485 -10.20 -24.17 22.50
CA ILE A 485 -11.60 -24.00 22.93
C ILE A 485 -12.28 -25.36 23.19
N GLU A 486 -11.98 -26.35 22.35
CA GLU A 486 -12.55 -27.70 22.36
C GLU A 486 -11.41 -28.74 22.46
N PRO A 487 -10.69 -28.81 23.61
CA PRO A 487 -9.47 -29.61 23.73
C PRO A 487 -9.72 -31.11 23.52
N GLU A 488 -10.93 -31.60 23.79
CA GLU A 488 -11.36 -32.98 23.50
C GLU A 488 -11.25 -33.38 22.03
N ARG A 489 -11.25 -32.43 21.08
CA ARG A 489 -11.00 -32.71 19.65
C ARG A 489 -9.61 -33.28 19.39
N LEU A 490 -8.66 -33.09 20.32
CA LEU A 490 -7.35 -33.70 20.22
C LEU A 490 -7.36 -35.21 20.53
N LYS A 491 -8.42 -35.74 21.16
CA LYS A 491 -8.51 -37.17 21.49
C LYS A 491 -8.56 -38.01 20.23
N GLY A 492 -7.67 -38.99 20.15
CA GLY A 492 -7.59 -39.93 19.02
C GLY A 492 -6.61 -39.50 17.93
N ILE A 493 -6.05 -38.29 18.02
CA ILE A 493 -4.95 -37.83 17.15
C ILE A 493 -3.68 -38.61 17.49
N LYS A 494 -2.93 -38.99 16.45
CA LYS A 494 -1.73 -39.80 16.57
C LYS A 494 -0.50 -39.05 16.07
N ALA A 495 0.66 -39.47 16.52
CA ALA A 495 1.93 -39.03 15.94
C ALA A 495 1.94 -39.31 14.44
N GLY A 496 2.36 -38.33 13.64
CA GLY A 496 2.32 -38.35 12.17
C GLY A 496 1.07 -37.73 11.56
N ASP A 497 0.03 -37.43 12.33
CA ASP A 497 -1.12 -36.66 11.84
C ASP A 497 -0.76 -35.17 11.68
N ILE A 498 -1.57 -34.46 10.88
CA ILE A 498 -1.53 -33.00 10.75
C ILE A 498 -2.89 -32.46 11.20
N ILE A 499 -2.85 -31.52 12.15
CA ILE A 499 -4.00 -30.68 12.51
C ILE A 499 -3.84 -29.28 11.93
N TYR A 500 -4.91 -28.51 11.91
CA TYR A 500 -4.90 -27.14 11.42
C TYR A 500 -5.39 -26.19 12.52
N ILE A 501 -4.55 -25.24 12.89
CA ILE A 501 -4.86 -24.23 13.89
C ILE A 501 -5.68 -23.12 13.24
N ARG A 502 -6.80 -22.76 13.88
CA ARG A 502 -7.61 -21.60 13.54
C ARG A 502 -7.70 -20.66 14.73
N GLU A 503 -7.29 -19.42 14.52
CA GLU A 503 -7.46 -18.36 15.51
C GLU A 503 -8.94 -17.96 15.61
N VAL A 504 -9.47 -17.92 16.84
CA VAL A 504 -10.82 -17.43 17.13
C VAL A 504 -10.77 -16.34 18.21
N SER A 505 -11.55 -15.29 18.03
CA SER A 505 -11.64 -14.16 18.98
C SER A 505 -12.43 -14.52 20.24
#